data_AF-A0A8X7SAJ5-F1
#
_entry.id   AF-A0A8X7SAJ5-F1
#
_cell.length_a   1.000
_cell.length_b   1.000
_cell.length_c   1.000
_cell.angle_alpha   90.00
_cell.angle_beta   90.00
_cell.angle_gamma   90.00
#
_symmetry.space_group_name_H-M   'P 1'
#
loop_
_entity.id
_entity.type
_entity.pdbx_description
1 polymer ?
#
loop_
_entity_poly.entity_id
_entity_poly.type
_entity_poly.pdbx_seq_one_letter_code
_entity_poly.pdbx_strand_id
1 'polypeptide(L)'
;MPQTREKSEIERLPTDLQTRIISRVGTQTRRGVPTFTRYHSLMERCLANGNLQAHYICGIHEYFEKNNRDVGLHHIRIAAEGSYDNAVYLYDVIMLSTGHPAIGEEMLDSLQWRVNKARADDCWRRIKRSIHRITVIQLESYITTYLNKRATITCHLDNFRSRCDECFYYKQIAKKKFIA
;
A
#
# COMPACT_ATOMS: atom_id res chain seq x y z
N MET A 1 23.88 -18.99 -30.13
CA MET A 1 22.77 -18.11 -30.56
C MET A 1 21.81 -17.96 -29.41
N PRO A 2 21.34 -16.76 -29.03
CA PRO A 2 20.38 -16.62 -27.96
C PRO A 2 19.00 -17.04 -28.48
N GLN A 3 18.39 -18.05 -27.83
CA GLN A 3 17.02 -18.45 -28.11
C GLN A 3 16.07 -17.34 -27.64
N THR A 4 15.42 -16.67 -28.59
CA THR A 4 14.29 -15.77 -28.33
C THR A 4 13.17 -16.59 -27.71
N ARG A 5 13.05 -16.55 -26.38
CA ARG A 5 12.01 -17.28 -25.66
C ARG A 5 10.66 -16.66 -26.00
N GLU A 6 9.83 -17.42 -26.71
CA GLU A 6 8.52 -17.01 -27.19
C GLU A 6 7.62 -16.63 -26.01
N LYS A 7 7.07 -15.40 -26.02
CA LYS A 7 6.24 -14.90 -24.92
C LYS A 7 5.00 -15.77 -24.76
N SER A 8 4.76 -16.35 -23.58
CA SER A 8 3.52 -17.12 -23.30
C SER A 8 2.28 -16.23 -23.46
N GLU A 9 1.11 -16.82 -23.77
CA GLU A 9 -0.12 -16.08 -24.03
C GLU A 9 -0.54 -15.14 -22.88
N ILE A 10 -0.16 -15.47 -21.63
CA ILE A 10 -0.39 -14.65 -20.44
C ILE A 10 0.49 -13.39 -20.42
N GLU A 11 1.66 -13.43 -21.06
CA GLU A 11 2.64 -12.34 -21.14
C GLU A 11 2.29 -11.27 -22.16
N ARG A 12 1.36 -11.55 -23.06
CA ARG A 12 0.81 -10.58 -24.02
C ARG A 12 -0.48 -9.93 -23.50
N LEU A 13 -0.94 -10.34 -22.31
CA LEU A 13 -2.17 -9.81 -21.75
C LEU A 13 -1.97 -8.37 -21.29
N PRO A 14 -2.95 -7.50 -21.57
CA PRO A 14 -3.06 -6.17 -20.98
C PRO A 14 -2.85 -6.17 -19.45
N THR A 15 -2.30 -5.09 -18.92
CA THR A 15 -1.94 -4.91 -17.50
C THR A 15 -3.10 -5.22 -16.55
N ASP A 16 -4.34 -4.91 -16.94
CA ASP A 16 -5.56 -5.20 -16.19
C ASP A 16 -5.87 -6.70 -16.09
N LEU A 17 -5.56 -7.49 -17.11
CA LEU A 17 -5.70 -8.94 -17.10
C LEU A 17 -4.63 -9.60 -16.23
N GLN A 18 -3.39 -9.08 -16.25
CA GLN A 18 -2.33 -9.50 -15.32
C GLN A 18 -2.74 -9.21 -13.86
N THR A 19 -3.29 -8.03 -13.62
CA THR A 19 -3.87 -7.59 -12.34
C THR A 19 -4.95 -8.55 -11.82
N ARG A 20 -5.88 -8.99 -12.68
CA ARG A 20 -6.95 -9.94 -12.30
C ARG A 20 -6.39 -11.31 -11.93
N ILE A 21 -5.36 -11.78 -12.65
CA ILE A 21 -4.71 -13.06 -12.37
C ILE A 21 -3.96 -13.00 -11.02
N ILE A 22 -3.16 -11.96 -10.78
CA ILE A 22 -2.42 -11.79 -9.51
C ILE A 22 -3.37 -11.71 -8.32
N SER A 23 -4.46 -10.94 -8.44
CA SER A 23 -5.46 -10.82 -7.37
C SER A 23 -6.14 -12.14 -7.00
N ARG A 24 -6.26 -13.08 -7.95
CA ARG A 24 -6.87 -14.39 -7.74
C ARG A 24 -5.86 -15.39 -7.18
N VAL A 25 -4.66 -15.45 -7.75
CA VAL A 25 -3.63 -16.43 -7.34
C VAL A 25 -3.10 -16.11 -5.93
N GLY A 26 -2.97 -14.83 -5.56
CA GLY A 26 -2.56 -14.42 -4.21
C GLY A 26 -3.52 -14.85 -3.09
N THR A 27 -4.78 -15.20 -3.41
CA THR A 27 -5.75 -15.70 -2.42
C THR A 27 -5.76 -17.22 -2.26
N GLN A 28 -5.03 -17.96 -3.12
CA GLN A 28 -5.14 -19.42 -3.25
C GLN A 28 -3.87 -20.21 -2.90
N THR A 29 -2.82 -19.57 -2.37
CA THR A 29 -1.51 -20.17 -2.08
C THR A 29 -1.45 -21.04 -0.82
N ARG A 30 -2.47 -21.89 -0.59
CA ARG A 30 -2.40 -23.01 0.38
C ARG A 30 -2.44 -24.42 -0.26
N ARG A 31 -2.43 -24.56 -1.59
CA ARG A 31 -2.40 -25.89 -2.24
C ARG A 31 -1.44 -25.97 -3.42
N GLY A 32 -0.27 -26.59 -3.19
CA GLY A 32 0.59 -27.18 -4.22
C GLY A 32 1.81 -26.35 -4.66
N VAL A 33 3.00 -26.93 -4.51
CA VAL A 33 4.32 -26.39 -4.92
C VAL A 33 4.37 -25.86 -6.38
N PRO A 34 3.72 -26.47 -7.39
CA PRO A 34 3.75 -25.95 -8.77
C PRO A 34 3.06 -24.59 -8.95
N THR A 35 2.04 -24.30 -8.13
CA THR A 35 1.31 -23.02 -8.19
C THR A 35 2.13 -21.88 -7.60
N PHE A 36 2.94 -22.16 -6.58
CA PHE A 36 3.84 -21.21 -5.94
C PHE A 36 4.96 -20.76 -6.89
N THR A 37 5.61 -21.69 -7.59
CA THR A 37 6.67 -21.36 -8.57
C THR A 37 6.12 -20.56 -9.76
N ARG A 38 4.92 -20.89 -10.25
CA ARG A 38 4.23 -20.11 -11.29
C ARG A 38 3.82 -18.72 -10.82
N TYR A 39 3.38 -18.58 -9.57
CA TYR A 39 3.06 -17.28 -8.99
C TYR A 39 4.31 -16.40 -8.85
N HIS A 40 5.41 -16.97 -8.35
CA HIS A 40 6.67 -16.25 -8.19
C HIS A 40 7.19 -15.73 -9.52
N SER A 41 7.30 -16.61 -10.52
CA SER A 41 7.73 -16.23 -11.87
C SER A 41 6.80 -15.22 -12.54
N LEU A 42 5.49 -15.30 -12.32
CA LEU A 42 4.56 -14.28 -12.81
C LEU A 42 4.81 -12.93 -12.13
N MET A 43 4.98 -12.92 -10.81
CA MET A 43 5.24 -11.71 -10.03
C MET A 43 6.54 -11.01 -10.45
N GLU A 44 7.65 -11.76 -10.56
CA GLU A 44 8.96 -11.23 -10.99
C GLU A 44 8.86 -10.51 -12.35
N ARG A 45 8.13 -11.09 -13.29
CA ARG A 45 7.93 -10.46 -14.61
C ARG A 45 7.02 -9.24 -14.54
N CYS A 46 5.98 -9.26 -13.71
CA CYS A 46 5.11 -8.10 -13.55
C CYS A 46 5.88 -6.93 -12.93
N LEU A 47 6.77 -7.20 -11.98
CA LEU A 47 7.72 -6.22 -11.44
C LEU A 47 8.68 -5.71 -12.53
N ALA A 48 9.29 -6.60 -13.32
CA ALA A 48 10.18 -6.21 -14.41
C ALA A 48 9.50 -5.33 -15.48
N ASN A 49 8.18 -5.49 -15.68
CA ASN A 49 7.38 -4.69 -16.59
C ASN A 49 6.80 -3.40 -15.95
N GLY A 50 7.14 -3.08 -14.70
CA GLY A 50 6.66 -1.89 -14.01
C GLY A 50 5.17 -1.93 -13.62
N ASN A 51 4.58 -3.12 -13.44
CA ASN A 51 3.19 -3.23 -13.03
C ASN A 51 3.01 -2.67 -11.60
N LEU A 52 2.34 -1.52 -11.48
CA LEU A 52 2.20 -0.81 -10.20
C LEU A 52 1.48 -1.63 -9.12
N GLN A 53 0.51 -2.45 -9.50
CA GLN A 53 -0.17 -3.33 -8.54
C GLN A 53 0.74 -4.45 -8.05
N ALA A 54 1.60 -5.00 -8.93
CA ALA A 54 2.62 -5.97 -8.54
C ALA A 54 3.60 -5.35 -7.55
N HIS A 55 4.08 -4.13 -7.83
CA HIS A 55 4.90 -3.35 -6.90
C HIS A 55 4.18 -3.14 -5.56
N TYR A 56 2.92 -2.72 -5.57
CA TYR A 56 2.12 -2.55 -4.35
C TYR A 56 2.00 -3.84 -3.52
N ILE A 57 1.70 -4.98 -4.16
CA ILE A 57 1.54 -6.27 -3.47
C ILE A 57 2.88 -6.75 -2.92
N CYS A 58 3.95 -6.70 -3.72
CA CYS A 58 5.30 -7.04 -3.28
C CYS A 58 5.71 -6.16 -2.09
N GLY A 59 5.45 -4.86 -2.18
CA GLY A 59 5.72 -3.90 -1.14
C GLY A 59 5.03 -4.21 0.20
N ILE A 60 3.75 -4.61 0.17
CA ILE A 60 3.03 -5.04 1.38
C ILE A 60 3.69 -6.26 2.02
N HIS A 61 4.02 -7.29 1.24
CA HIS A 61 4.63 -8.52 1.76
C HIS A 61 6.01 -8.27 2.34
N GLU A 62 6.87 -7.55 1.61
CA GLU A 62 8.22 -7.21 2.09
C GLU A 62 8.16 -6.32 3.34
N TYR A 63 7.30 -5.29 3.35
CA TYR A 63 7.23 -4.33 4.45
C TYR A 63 6.61 -4.92 5.72
N PHE A 64 5.44 -5.56 5.60
CA PHE A 64 4.64 -5.98 6.77
C PHE A 64 4.87 -7.43 7.19
N GLU A 65 5.01 -8.35 6.24
CA GLU A 65 5.11 -9.79 6.55
C GLU A 65 6.56 -10.22 6.78
N LYS A 66 7.48 -9.79 5.91
CA LYS A 66 8.91 -10.17 6.00
C LYS A 66 9.76 -9.22 6.83
N ASN A 67 9.21 -8.05 7.20
CA ASN A 67 9.92 -6.99 7.91
C ASN A 67 11.17 -6.46 7.16
N ASN A 68 11.21 -6.63 5.83
CA ASN A 68 12.21 -6.06 4.93
C ASN A 68 11.77 -4.64 4.53
N ARG A 69 11.83 -3.71 5.49
CA ARG A 69 11.18 -2.39 5.38
C ARG A 69 11.69 -1.56 4.22
N ASP A 70 12.99 -1.55 3.94
CA ASP A 70 13.57 -0.74 2.87
C ASP A 70 13.11 -1.22 1.49
N VAL A 71 13.15 -2.54 1.26
CA VAL A 71 12.68 -3.17 0.02
C VAL A 71 11.17 -2.96 -0.13
N GLY A 72 10.41 -3.20 0.93
CA GLY A 72 8.96 -3.03 0.91
C GLY A 72 8.56 -1.59 0.64
N LEU A 73 9.24 -0.63 1.27
CA LEU A 73 8.97 0.78 1.08
C LEU A 73 9.34 1.25 -0.33
N HIS A 74 10.43 0.74 -0.89
CA HIS A 74 10.84 1.02 -2.26
C HIS A 74 9.76 0.59 -3.26
N HIS A 75 9.22 -0.62 -3.14
CA HIS A 75 8.14 -1.09 -4.01
C HIS A 75 6.83 -0.30 -3.81
N ILE A 76 6.46 0.03 -2.56
CA ILE A 76 5.28 0.88 -2.29
C ILE A 76 5.46 2.26 -2.93
N ARG A 77 6.65 2.85 -2.83
CA ARG A 77 6.99 4.14 -3.44
C ARG A 77 6.82 4.13 -4.95
N ILE A 78 7.38 3.13 -5.65
CA ILE A 78 7.23 3.01 -7.11
C ILE A 78 5.74 3.00 -7.51
N ALA A 79 4.93 2.22 -6.81
CA ALA A 79 3.49 2.16 -7.08
C ALA A 79 2.78 3.50 -6.79
N ALA A 80 3.20 4.20 -5.73
CA ALA A 80 2.65 5.51 -5.35
C ALA A 80 3.02 6.61 -6.35
N GLU A 81 4.28 6.69 -6.78
CA GLU A 81 4.76 7.62 -7.82
C GLU A 81 4.07 7.36 -9.17
N GLY A 82 3.73 6.09 -9.45
CA GLY A 82 2.88 5.72 -10.58
C GLY A 82 1.39 6.03 -10.42
N SER A 83 0.98 6.75 -9.36
CA SER A 83 -0.42 7.12 -9.08
C SER A 83 -1.36 5.93 -8.84
N TYR A 84 -0.86 4.80 -8.32
CA TYR A 84 -1.73 3.73 -7.85
C TYR A 84 -2.33 4.10 -6.48
N ASP A 85 -3.58 4.55 -6.46
CA ASP A 85 -4.31 5.11 -5.30
C ASP A 85 -4.08 4.41 -3.95
N ASN A 86 -4.11 3.07 -3.92
CA ASN A 86 -3.89 2.32 -2.67
C ASN A 86 -2.43 2.40 -2.21
N ALA A 87 -1.48 2.45 -3.13
CA ALA A 87 -0.07 2.66 -2.80
C ALA A 87 0.20 4.10 -2.39
N VAL A 88 -0.40 5.08 -3.06
CA VAL A 88 -0.36 6.49 -2.64
C VAL A 88 -0.81 6.61 -1.19
N TYR A 89 -2.02 6.12 -0.88
CA TYR A 89 -2.57 6.14 0.49
C TYR A 89 -1.64 5.45 1.50
N LEU A 90 -1.13 4.27 1.14
CA LEU A 90 -0.29 3.49 2.04
C LEU A 90 1.06 4.18 2.30
N TYR A 91 1.68 4.71 1.24
CA TYR A 91 2.96 5.38 1.30
C TYR A 91 2.88 6.64 2.17
N ASP A 92 1.86 7.48 1.97
CA ASP A 92 1.70 8.68 2.79
C ASP A 92 1.52 8.34 4.26
N VAL A 93 0.67 7.35 4.59
CA VAL A 93 0.43 7.01 5.99
C VAL A 93 1.71 6.44 6.62
N ILE A 94 2.57 5.73 5.87
CA ILE A 94 3.88 5.33 6.36
C ILE A 94 4.74 6.57 6.62
N MET A 95 4.91 7.47 5.65
CA MET A 95 5.73 8.69 5.77
C MET A 95 5.28 9.59 6.93
N LEU A 96 3.97 9.85 7.00
CA LEU A 96 3.33 10.57 8.09
C LEU A 96 3.59 9.93 9.46
N SER A 97 3.68 8.60 9.54
CA SER A 97 3.88 7.87 10.81
C SER A 97 5.36 7.72 11.17
N THR A 98 6.29 7.80 10.21
CA THR A 98 7.74 7.65 10.44
C THR A 98 8.48 8.98 10.59
N GLY A 99 7.76 10.10 10.75
CA GLY A 99 8.37 11.42 10.97
C GLY A 99 8.75 12.18 9.69
N HIS A 100 8.17 11.83 8.54
CA HIS A 100 8.37 12.52 7.27
C HIS A 100 7.07 13.21 6.79
N PRO A 101 6.55 14.21 7.54
CA PRO A 101 5.22 14.76 7.28
C PRO A 101 5.12 15.46 5.94
N ALA A 102 6.15 16.20 5.49
CA ALA A 102 6.12 16.90 4.21
C ALA A 102 5.88 15.94 3.03
N ILE A 103 6.61 14.82 2.99
CA ILE A 103 6.46 13.79 1.95
C ILE A 103 5.07 13.15 2.03
N GLY A 104 4.61 12.82 3.24
CA GLY A 104 3.30 12.22 3.44
C GLY A 104 2.15 13.14 3.03
N GLU A 105 2.21 14.41 3.44
CA GLU A 105 1.17 15.39 3.14
C GLU A 105 1.08 15.67 1.63
N GLU A 106 2.21 15.83 0.96
CA GLU A 106 2.28 15.99 -0.51
C GLU A 106 1.66 14.79 -1.25
N MET A 107 2.05 13.57 -0.86
CA MET A 107 1.52 12.36 -1.49
C MET A 107 0.03 12.19 -1.25
N LEU A 108 -0.45 12.45 -0.03
CA LEU A 108 -1.88 12.33 0.26
C LEU A 108 -2.70 13.40 -0.46
N ASP A 109 -2.15 14.60 -0.63
CA ASP A 109 -2.78 15.70 -1.38
C ASP A 109 -2.98 15.34 -2.86
N SER A 110 -2.13 14.48 -3.44
CA SER A 110 -2.33 13.95 -4.80
C SER A 110 -3.62 13.12 -4.96
N LEU A 111 -4.18 12.59 -3.86
CA LEU A 111 -5.52 11.96 -3.87
C LEU A 111 -6.66 12.98 -3.91
N GLN A 112 -6.36 14.28 -3.81
CA GLN A 112 -7.33 15.38 -3.81
C GLN A 112 -8.40 15.22 -2.71
N TRP A 113 -7.99 14.79 -1.52
CA TRP A 113 -8.92 14.49 -0.43
C TRP A 113 -9.74 15.73 0.02
N ARG A 114 -9.24 16.95 -0.19
CA ARG A 114 -9.97 18.21 0.06
C ARG A 114 -11.25 18.30 -0.78
N VAL A 115 -11.20 17.78 -2.00
CA VAL A 115 -12.34 17.67 -2.92
C VAL A 115 -13.18 16.45 -2.57
N ASN A 116 -12.54 15.29 -2.38
CA ASN A 116 -13.25 14.02 -2.11
C ASN A 116 -12.55 13.18 -1.04
N LYS A 117 -13.02 13.33 0.21
CA LYS A 117 -12.54 12.55 1.36
C LYS A 117 -12.83 11.05 1.23
N ALA A 118 -13.87 10.66 0.48
CA ALA A 118 -14.25 9.27 0.32
C ALA A 118 -13.20 8.46 -0.47
N ARG A 119 -12.43 9.09 -1.37
CA ARG A 119 -11.34 8.41 -2.10
C ARG A 119 -10.29 7.84 -1.15
N ALA A 120 -9.84 8.65 -0.18
CA ALA A 120 -8.92 8.20 0.86
C ALA A 120 -9.53 7.12 1.77
N ASP A 121 -10.83 7.24 2.10
CA ASP A 121 -11.54 6.21 2.89
C ASP A 121 -11.65 4.87 2.15
N ASP A 122 -11.86 4.92 0.84
CA ASP A 122 -11.92 3.73 -0.01
C ASP A 122 -10.57 3.05 -0.13
N CYS A 123 -9.48 3.81 -0.30
CA CYS A 123 -8.12 3.27 -0.24
C CYS A 123 -7.88 2.57 1.09
N TRP A 124 -8.18 3.24 2.21
CA TRP A 124 -8.04 2.67 3.53
C TRP A 124 -8.81 1.35 3.71
N ARG A 125 -10.07 1.33 3.26
CA ARG A 125 -10.92 0.13 3.31
C ARG A 125 -10.36 -1.01 2.48
N ARG A 126 -9.78 -0.74 1.31
CA ARG A 126 -9.13 -1.75 0.45
C ARG A 126 -7.85 -2.26 1.10
N ILE A 127 -6.98 -1.38 1.58
CA ILE A 127 -5.73 -1.73 2.27
C ILE A 127 -6.00 -2.60 3.49
N LYS A 128 -6.96 -2.23 4.35
CA LYS A 128 -7.35 -3.06 5.50
C LYS A 128 -7.73 -4.48 5.09
N ARG A 129 -8.48 -4.65 4.00
CA ARG A 129 -8.79 -5.98 3.46
C ARG A 129 -7.56 -6.68 2.91
N SER A 130 -6.62 -5.98 2.30
CA SER A 130 -5.38 -6.59 1.79
C SER A 130 -4.48 -7.10 2.92
N ILE A 131 -4.42 -6.39 4.05
CA ILE A 131 -3.52 -6.72 5.16
C ILE A 131 -4.19 -7.46 6.32
N HIS A 132 -5.50 -7.76 6.26
CA HIS A 132 -6.25 -8.35 7.38
C HIS A 132 -5.73 -9.71 7.90
N ARG A 133 -4.88 -10.40 7.12
CA ARG A 133 -4.25 -11.68 7.50
C ARG A 133 -2.76 -11.56 7.79
N ILE A 134 -2.21 -10.35 7.70
CA ILE A 134 -0.80 -10.07 7.95
C ILE A 134 -0.69 -9.51 9.35
N THR A 135 0.18 -10.09 10.17
CA THR A 135 0.50 -9.54 11.48
C THR A 135 1.32 -8.26 11.28
N VAL A 136 0.70 -7.10 11.48
CA VAL A 136 1.38 -5.80 11.36
C VAL A 136 2.11 -5.48 12.66
N ILE A 137 3.43 -5.42 12.60
CA ILE A 137 4.24 -4.96 13.74
C ILE A 137 4.08 -3.45 13.90
N GLN A 138 3.62 -3.01 15.08
CA GLN A 138 3.55 -1.59 15.40
C GLN A 138 4.94 -1.07 15.75
N LEU A 139 5.41 -0.06 15.01
CA LEU A 139 6.70 0.59 15.26
C LEU A 139 6.57 1.68 16.32
N GLU A 140 7.59 1.85 17.16
CA GLU A 140 7.65 2.91 18.17
C GLU A 140 7.51 4.30 17.54
N SER A 141 8.16 4.53 16.39
CA SER A 141 8.05 5.79 15.64
C SER A 141 6.61 6.16 15.29
N TYR A 142 5.74 5.16 15.06
CA TYR A 142 4.32 5.41 14.80
C TYR A 142 3.60 5.94 16.04
N ILE A 143 3.93 5.40 17.21
CA ILE A 143 3.34 5.81 18.48
C ILE A 143 3.81 7.23 18.82
N THR A 144 5.11 7.49 18.72
CA THR A 144 5.70 8.82 18.98
C THR A 144 5.09 9.88 18.07
N THR A 145 5.04 9.62 16.76
CA THR A 145 4.47 10.58 15.80
C THR A 145 2.98 10.80 16.03
N TYR A 146 2.23 9.74 16.35
CA TYR A 146 0.81 9.84 16.72
C TYR A 146 0.61 10.74 17.95
N LEU A 147 1.37 10.54 19.02
CA LEU A 147 1.23 11.30 20.26
C LEU A 147 1.58 12.77 20.04
N ASN A 148 2.69 13.03 19.33
CA ASN A 148 3.13 14.39 19.01
C ASN A 148 2.08 15.13 18.16
N LYS A 149 1.56 14.50 17.10
CA LYS A 149 0.49 15.12 16.29
C LYS A 149 -0.81 15.24 17.07
N ARG A 150 -1.19 14.27 17.91
CA ARG A 150 -2.41 14.38 18.73
C ARG A 150 -2.39 15.63 19.62
N ALA A 151 -1.24 15.93 20.22
CA ALA A 151 -1.10 17.06 21.14
C ALA A 151 -1.35 18.43 20.48
N THR A 152 -1.20 18.52 19.15
CA THR A 152 -1.42 19.77 18.40
C THR A 152 -2.84 19.92 17.85
N ILE A 153 -3.64 18.86 17.83
CA ILE A 153 -5.00 18.89 17.28
C ILE A 153 -5.99 19.34 18.35
N THR A 154 -6.72 20.42 18.08
CA THR A 154 -7.80 20.93 18.96
C THR A 154 -9.19 20.69 18.38
N CYS A 155 -9.28 20.30 17.11
CA CYS A 155 -10.54 20.14 16.39
C CYS A 155 -10.96 18.67 16.23
N HIS A 156 -12.25 18.42 16.46
CA HIS A 156 -12.93 17.15 16.18
C HIS A 156 -12.21 15.87 16.69
N LEU A 157 -11.46 15.93 17.80
CA LEU A 157 -10.56 14.85 18.22
C LEU A 157 -11.20 13.45 18.22
N ASP A 158 -12.42 13.35 18.75
CA ASP A 158 -13.11 12.06 18.92
C ASP A 158 -14.11 11.77 17.78
N ASN A 159 -14.46 12.79 16.98
CA ASN A 159 -15.36 12.62 15.85
C ASN A 159 -14.58 12.35 14.56
N PHE A 160 -14.32 11.07 14.26
CA PHE A 160 -13.61 10.66 13.04
C PHE A 160 -14.40 10.89 11.74
N ARG A 161 -15.72 11.13 11.82
CA ARG A 161 -16.55 11.46 10.64
C ARG A 161 -16.31 12.90 10.20
N SER A 162 -16.22 13.82 11.17
CA SER A 162 -15.94 15.24 10.92
C SER A 162 -14.44 15.46 10.74
N ARG A 163 -14.03 15.85 9.53
CA ARG A 163 -12.61 16.06 9.19
C ARG A 163 -12.48 17.42 8.50
N CYS A 164 -11.74 18.32 9.14
CA CYS A 164 -11.28 19.57 8.55
C CYS A 164 -9.81 19.43 8.12
N ASP A 165 -9.28 20.50 7.56
CA ASP A 165 -7.94 20.50 6.98
C ASP A 165 -6.82 20.35 8.01
N GLU A 166 -7.06 20.81 9.23
CA GLU A 166 -6.10 20.71 10.34
C GLU A 166 -5.98 19.27 10.87
N CYS A 167 -7.09 18.55 11.03
CA CYS A 167 -7.10 17.22 11.66
C CYS A 167 -7.05 16.06 10.65
N PHE A 168 -7.12 16.32 9.34
CA PHE A 168 -7.25 15.25 8.35
C PHE A 168 -6.07 14.27 8.35
N TYR A 169 -4.83 14.77 8.30
CA TYR A 169 -3.62 13.93 8.27
C TYR A 169 -3.44 13.17 9.59
N TYR A 170 -3.66 13.84 10.74
CA TYR A 170 -3.67 13.18 12.04
C TYR A 170 -4.64 12.00 12.07
N LYS A 171 -5.86 12.19 11.54
CA LYS A 171 -6.87 11.13 11.51
C LYS A 171 -6.52 9.99 10.57
N GLN A 172 -5.75 10.23 9.50
CA GLN A 172 -5.24 9.13 8.67
C GLN A 172 -4.21 8.27 9.44
N ILE A 173 -3.33 8.89 10.23
CA ILE A 173 -2.39 8.18 11.10
C ILE A 173 -3.16 7.42 12.19
N ALA A 174 -4.13 8.07 12.83
CA ALA A 174 -4.90 7.51 13.92
C ALA A 174 -5.75 6.29 13.51
N LYS A 175 -6.15 6.20 12.23
CA LYS A 175 -6.81 5.01 11.67
C LYS A 175 -5.97 3.72 11.87
N LYS A 176 -4.64 3.80 11.95
CA LYS A 176 -3.77 2.64 12.25
C LYS A 176 -3.96 2.06 13.65
N LYS A 177 -4.41 2.84 14.64
CA LYS A 177 -4.71 2.29 15.99
C LYS A 177 -5.86 1.30 15.99
N PHE A 178 -6.73 1.34 14.98
CA PHE A 178 -7.82 0.37 14.80
C PHE A 178 -7.40 -0.89 14.03
N ILE A 179 -6.08 -1.16 13.92
CA ILE A 179 -5.52 -2.40 13.36
C ILE A 179 -5.25 -3.45 14.45
N ALA A 180 -5.47 -3.12 15.74
CA ALA A 180 -5.44 -4.08 16.84
C ALA A 180 -6.76 -4.84 16.97
#